data_AF-A0A510GJC1-F1
#
_entry.id   AF-A0A510GJC1-F1
#
_cell.length_a   1.000
_cell.length_b   1.000
_cell.length_c   1.000
_cell.angle_alpha   90.00
_cell.angle_beta   90.00
_cell.angle_gamma   90.00
#
_symmetry.space_group_name_H-M   'P 1'
#
loop_
_entity.id
_entity.type
_entity.pdbx_description
1 polymer ?
#
loop_
_entity_poly.entity_id
_entity_poly.type
_entity_poly.pdbx_seq_one_letter_code
_entity_poly.pdbx_strand_id
1 'polypeptide(L)' 'MAISAEELEKILKESFPNSIIKITDLVGDQDHYALEISDDLMDFL' A
#
# COMPACT_ATOMS: atom_id res chain seq x y z
N MET A 1 -16.48 5.27 7.30
CA MET A 1 -15.63 6.48 7.29
C MET A 1 -14.51 6.21 6.31
N ALA A 2 -14.09 7.21 5.54
CA ALA A 2 -12.85 7.10 4.77
C ALA A 2 -11.66 7.08 5.73
N ILE A 3 -10.67 6.24 5.45
CA ILE A 3 -9.37 6.28 6.13
C ILE A 3 -8.47 7.29 5.40
N SER A 4 -7.55 7.94 6.11
CA SER A 4 -6.56 8.80 5.46
C SER A 4 -5.52 7.94 4.73
N ALA A 5 -4.83 8.52 3.74
CA ALA A 5 -3.69 7.88 3.10
C ALA A 5 -2.56 7.51 4.08
N GLU A 6 -2.36 8.34 5.12
CA GLU A 6 -1.38 8.08 6.19
C GLU A 6 -1.77 6.87 7.04
N GLU A 7 -3.06 6.74 7.41
CA GLU A 7 -3.54 5.59 8.16
C GLU A 7 -3.46 4.32 7.30
N LEU A 8 -3.76 4.42 6.00
CA LEU A 8 -3.54 3.34 5.05
C LEU A 8 -2.08 2.90 5.01
N GLU A 9 -1.13 3.84 4.87
CA GLU A 9 0.30 3.53 4.85
C GLU A 9 0.76 2.84 6.14
N LYS A 10 0.27 3.31 7.30
CA LYS A 10 0.58 2.70 8.60
C LYS A 10 0.07 1.26 8.68
N ILE A 11 -1.19 1.01 8.33
CA ILE A 11 -1.78 -0.34 8.33
C ILE A 11 -0.97 -1.28 7.44
N LEU A 12 -0.56 -0.82 6.26
CA LEU A 12 0.21 -1.63 5.32
C LEU A 12 1.59 -1.98 5.87
N LYS A 13 2.31 -1.03 6.47
CA LYS A 13 3.62 -1.29 7.11
C LYS A 13 3.50 -2.23 8.31
N GLU A 14 2.44 -2.13 9.10
CA GLU A 14 2.19 -3.04 10.22
C GLU A 14 1.84 -4.46 9.75
N SER A 15 1.09 -4.57 8.65
CA SER A 15 0.65 -5.87 8.10
C SER A 15 1.74 -6.57 7.28
N PHE A 16 2.60 -5.79 6.63
CA PHE A 16 3.62 -6.23 5.67
C PHE A 16 4.99 -5.60 6.00
N PRO A 17 5.57 -5.91 7.18
CA PRO A 17 6.72 -5.17 7.72
C PRO A 17 8.00 -5.30 6.89
N ASN A 18 8.11 -6.34 6.07
CA ASN A 18 9.29 -6.62 5.24
C ASN A 18 9.03 -6.37 3.75
N SER A 19 7.83 -5.95 3.37
CA SER A 19 7.49 -5.76 1.96
C SER A 19 7.82 -4.33 1.51
N ILE A 20 8.18 -4.20 0.23
CA ILE A 20 8.25 -2.93 -0.47
C ILE A 20 6.82 -2.54 -0.86
N ILE A 21 6.33 -1.43 -0.31
CA ILE A 21 4.99 -0.91 -0.57
C ILE A 21 5.10 0.35 -1.43
N LYS A 22 4.32 0.43 -2.51
CA LYS A 22 4.18 1.62 -3.35
C LYS A 22 2.70 1.95 -3.51
N ILE A 23 2.35 3.19 -3.17
CA ILE A 23 0.99 3.74 -3.29
C ILE A 23 1.04 4.84 -4.36
N THR A 24 0.15 4.75 -5.36
CA THR A 24 0.07 5.72 -6.46
C THR A 24 -1.34 6.26 -6.52
N ASP A 25 -1.51 7.58 -6.40
CA ASP A 25 -2.78 8.23 -6.71
C ASP A 25 -2.97 8.22 -8.24
N LEU A 26 -4.02 7.55 -8.70
CA LEU A 26 -4.25 7.29 -10.12
C LEU A 26 -4.77 8.51 -10.87
N VAL A 27 -5.48 9.41 -10.19
CA VAL A 27 -6.19 10.53 -10.81
C VAL A 27 -5.94 11.87 -10.12
N GLY A 28 -5.17 11.88 -9.03
CA GLY A 28 -4.78 13.08 -8.28
C GLY A 28 -5.88 13.61 -7.35
N ASP A 29 -6.87 12.78 -7.01
CA ASP A 29 -8.04 13.16 -6.21
C ASP A 29 -7.93 12.78 -4.74
N GLN A 30 -6.85 12.09 -4.35
CA GLN A 30 -6.64 11.55 -3.01
C GLN A 30 -7.70 10.51 -2.56
N ASP A 31 -8.42 9.90 -3.51
CA ASP A 31 -9.44 8.88 -3.24
C ASP A 31 -9.21 7.58 -4.05
N HIS A 32 -8.60 7.65 -5.23
CA HIS A 32 -8.35 6.49 -6.09
C HIS A 32 -6.86 6.10 -6.12
N TYR A 33 -6.49 5.12 -5.29
CA TYR A 33 -5.12 4.65 -5.19
C TYR A 33 -4.91 3.28 -5.85
N ALA A 34 -3.80 3.14 -6.56
CA ALA A 34 -3.18 1.85 -6.87
C ALA A 34 -2.15 1.51 -5.81
N LEU A 35 -2.13 0.24 -5.41
CA LEU A 35 -1.24 -0.29 -4.38
C LEU A 35 -0.48 -1.48 -4.94
N GLU A 36 0.84 -1.38 -4.88
CA GLU A 36 1.78 -2.42 -5.26
C GLU A 36 2.52 -2.87 -3.99
N ILE A 37 2.52 -4.17 -3.71
CA ILE A 37 3.28 -4.77 -2.61
C ILE A 37 4.20 -5.83 -3.21
N SER A 38 5.49 -5.70 -2.96
CA SER A 38 6.50 -6.71 -3.31
C SER A 38 7.13 -7.23 -2.03
N ASP A 39 7.02 -8.52 -1.80
CA ASP A 39 7.71 -9.21 -0.70
C ASP A 39 8.58 -10.31 -1.30
N ASP A 40 9.79 -10.49 -0.80
CA ASP A 40 10.68 -11.57 -1.22
C ASP A 40 10.05 -12.96 -0.98
N LEU A 41 9.08 -13.05 -0.06
CA LEU A 41 8.28 -14.25 0.21
C LEU A 41 7.13 -14.48 -0.79
N MET A 42 6.79 -13.51 -1.64
CA MET A 42 5.72 -13.65 -2.63
C MET A 42 6.21 -14.28 -3.95
N ASP A 43 7.53 -14.40 -4.14
CA ASP A 43 8.14 -15.19 -5.23
C ASP A 43 8.13 -16.69 -4.88
N PHE A 44 6.94 -17.27 -4.78
CA PHE A 44 6.74 -18.71 -4.92
C PHE A 44 5.91 -18.96 -6.19
N LEU A 45 6.61 -19.08 -7.33
CA LEU A 45 6.38 -19.98 -8.49
C LEU A 45 6.86 -19.39 -9.81
#